data_AF-A0A9X4JJZ1-F1
#
_entry.id   AF-A0A9X4JJZ1-F1
#
_cell.length_a   1.000
_cell.length_b   1.000
_cell.length_c   1.000
_cell.angle_alpha   90.00
_cell.angle_beta   90.00
_cell.angle_gamma   90.00
#
_symmetry.space_group_name_H-M   'P 1'
#
loop_
_entity.id
_entity.type
_entity.pdbx_description
1 polymer ?
#
loop_
_entity_poly.entity_id
_entity_poly.type
_entity_poly.pdbx_seq_one_letter_code
_entity_poly.pdbx_strand_id
1 'polypeptide(L)'
;MISYEEAINKANKYLYDEDAPVVITLHGRFAEGWFFCFESREYLETGDNAARLAGNGPFIIDKDSGEIFELGTAWPLEKYLKDYEESKKTRS
;
A
#
# COMPACT_ATOMS: atom_id res chain seq x y z
N MET A 1 17.46 6.94 2.49
CA MET A 1 16.63 6.35 1.43
C MET A 1 16.71 4.84 1.55
N ILE A 2 15.58 4.17 1.75
CA ILE A 2 15.48 2.70 1.81
C ILE A 2 15.50 2.10 0.41
N SER A 3 15.89 0.84 0.31
CA SER A 3 15.82 0.03 -0.90
C SER A 3 14.42 -0.54 -1.14
N TYR A 4 14.18 -1.04 -2.35
CA TYR A 4 12.95 -1.77 -2.66
C TYR A 4 12.81 -3.05 -1.82
N GLU A 5 13.90 -3.75 -1.54
CA GLU A 5 13.89 -4.96 -0.71
C GLU A 5 13.46 -4.64 0.72
N GLU A 6 13.94 -3.54 1.29
CA GLU A 6 13.48 -3.06 2.59
C GLU A 6 11.99 -2.65 2.55
N ALA A 7 11.55 -1.99 1.48
CA ALA A 7 10.15 -1.60 1.31
C ALA A 7 9.21 -2.81 1.22
N ILE A 8 9.50 -3.80 0.37
CA ILE A 8 8.64 -4.99 0.23
C ILE A 8 8.63 -5.83 1.52
N ASN A 9 9.75 -5.94 2.23
CA ASN A 9 9.80 -6.62 3.53
C ASN A 9 8.94 -5.90 4.58
N LYS A 10 8.98 -4.56 4.59
CA LYS A 10 8.16 -3.76 5.48
C LYS A 10 6.67 -3.84 5.13
N ALA A 11 6.32 -3.85 3.84
CA ALA A 11 4.95 -4.04 3.37
C ALA A 11 4.39 -5.40 3.80
N ASN A 12 5.14 -6.48 3.62
CA ASN A 12 4.71 -7.81 4.07
C ASN A 12 4.55 -7.89 5.59
N LYS A 13 5.44 -7.25 6.36
CA LYS A 13 5.32 -7.21 7.82
C LYS A 13 4.07 -6.44 8.25
N TYR A 14 3.82 -5.28 7.65
CA TYR A 14 2.64 -4.47 7.92
C TYR A 14 1.34 -5.26 7.69
N LEU A 15 1.29 -6.02 6.59
CA LEU A 15 0.14 -6.86 6.25
C LEU A 15 0.02 -8.15 7.08
N TYR A 16 1.11 -8.61 7.69
CA TYR A 16 1.09 -9.79 8.56
C TYR A 16 0.41 -9.49 9.91
N ASP A 17 0.46 -8.24 10.36
CA ASP A 17 -0.14 -7.80 11.62
C ASP A 17 -1.68 -7.62 11.54
N GLU A 18 -2.29 -7.83 10.35
CA GLU A 18 -3.74 -7.77 10.14
C GLU A 18 -4.44 -9.04 10.65
N ASP A 19 -5.65 -8.88 11.24
CA ASP A 19 -6.44 -10.00 11.80
C ASP A 19 -6.90 -11.02 10.74
N ALA A 20 -6.79 -10.69 9.45
CA ALA A 20 -7.18 -11.54 8.32
C ALA A 20 -6.03 -11.71 7.31
N PRO A 21 -5.85 -12.91 6.72
CA PRO A 21 -4.78 -13.16 5.77
C PRO A 21 -5.00 -12.39 4.46
N VAL A 22 -4.18 -11.37 4.24
CA VAL A 22 -4.14 -10.58 3.01
C VAL A 22 -2.84 -10.80 2.25
N VAL A 23 -2.85 -10.55 0.94
CA VAL A 23 -1.68 -10.68 0.06
C VAL A 23 -1.55 -9.48 -0.87
N ILE A 24 -0.30 -9.09 -1.17
CA ILE A 24 -0.02 -8.03 -2.12
C ILE A 24 -0.39 -8.51 -3.54
N THR A 25 -1.23 -7.73 -4.23
CA THR A 25 -1.73 -8.04 -5.58
C THR A 25 -1.14 -7.14 -6.66
N LEU A 26 -0.77 -5.92 -6.29
CA LEU A 26 -0.14 -4.94 -7.19
C LEU A 26 0.84 -4.09 -6.39
N HIS A 27 1.98 -3.77 -6.99
CA HIS A 27 2.90 -2.80 -6.41
C HIS A 27 3.69 -2.10 -7.50
N GLY A 28 4.23 -0.93 -7.19
CA GLY A 28 5.03 -0.16 -8.12
C GLY A 28 5.84 0.92 -7.45
N ARG A 29 6.75 1.51 -8.22
CA ARG A 29 7.58 2.64 -7.79
C ARG A 29 7.02 3.95 -8.36
N PHE A 30 7.08 5.01 -7.56
CA PHE A 30 6.81 6.39 -7.98
C PHE A 30 7.92 7.32 -7.47
N ALA A 31 7.79 8.64 -7.64
CA ALA A 31 8.91 9.55 -7.36
C ALA A 31 9.36 9.53 -5.89
N GLU A 32 8.41 9.40 -4.96
CA GLU A 32 8.67 9.49 -3.52
C GLU A 32 8.68 8.14 -2.79
N GLY A 33 8.56 7.01 -3.49
CA GLY A 33 8.56 5.70 -2.83
C GLY A 33 7.98 4.57 -3.65
N TRP A 34 7.36 3.64 -2.92
CA TRP A 34 6.64 2.50 -3.47
C TRP A 34 5.22 2.48 -2.97
N PHE A 35 4.32 1.98 -3.80
CA PHE A 35 2.94 1.71 -3.40
C PHE A 35 2.66 0.21 -3.44
N PHE A 36 1.74 -0.22 -2.60
CA PHE A 36 1.29 -1.59 -2.50
C PHE A 36 -0.24 -1.62 -2.40
N CYS A 37 -0.86 -2.45 -3.22
CA CYS A 37 -2.25 -2.85 -3.12
C CYS A 37 -2.29 -4.30 -2.66
N PHE A 38 -3.29 -4.63 -1.88
CA PHE A 38 -3.48 -5.96 -1.32
C PHE A 38 -4.95 -6.36 -1.40
N GLU A 39 -5.20 -7.63 -1.20
CA GLU A 39 -6.54 -8.20 -1.20
C GLU A 39 -6.58 -9.41 -0.27
N SER A 40 -7.77 -9.74 0.22
CA SER A 40 -8.01 -10.94 1.03
C SER A 40 -7.64 -12.20 0.25
N ARG A 41 -6.77 -13.03 0.85
CA ARG A 41 -6.40 -14.33 0.28
C ARG A 41 -7.64 -15.20 0.07
N GLU A 42 -8.53 -15.23 1.05
CA GLU A 42 -9.78 -15.99 0.98
C GLU A 42 -10.65 -15.53 -0.17
N TYR A 43 -10.79 -14.21 -0.39
CA TYR A 43 -11.53 -13.69 -1.54
C TYR A 43 -10.91 -14.12 -2.88
N LEU A 44 -9.58 -14.04 -3.01
CA LEU A 44 -8.88 -14.47 -4.23
C LEU A 44 -9.05 -15.97 -4.51
N GLU A 45 -9.11 -16.80 -3.47
CA GLU A 45 -9.23 -18.26 -3.58
C GLU A 45 -10.67 -18.74 -3.79
N THR A 46 -11.65 -18.08 -3.15
CA THR A 46 -13.04 -18.55 -3.09
C THR A 46 -14.03 -17.71 -3.90
N GLY A 47 -13.70 -16.43 -4.13
CA GLY A 47 -14.62 -15.44 -4.67
C GLY A 47 -15.69 -14.96 -3.68
N ASP A 48 -15.60 -15.31 -2.39
CA ASP A 48 -16.57 -14.86 -1.39
C ASP A 48 -16.41 -13.36 -1.09
N ASN A 49 -17.40 -12.57 -1.50
CA ASN A 49 -17.40 -11.12 -1.27
C ASN A 49 -17.45 -10.75 0.22
N ALA A 50 -17.93 -11.63 1.10
CA ALA A 50 -17.90 -11.39 2.54
C ALA A 50 -16.45 -11.30 3.07
N ALA A 51 -15.51 -11.97 2.42
CA ALA A 51 -14.09 -11.94 2.79
C ALA A 51 -13.38 -10.62 2.41
N ARG A 52 -14.04 -9.69 1.72
CA ARG A 52 -13.50 -8.37 1.32
C ARG A 52 -13.64 -7.27 2.39
N LEU A 53 -14.15 -7.63 3.57
CA LEU A 53 -14.46 -6.66 4.64
C LEU A 53 -13.21 -6.04 5.31
N ALA A 54 -12.02 -6.61 5.10
CA ALA A 54 -10.74 -6.04 5.51
C ALA A 54 -9.82 -5.89 4.28
N GLY A 55 -9.26 -4.68 4.07
CA GLY A 55 -8.12 -4.49 3.16
C GLY A 55 -8.36 -3.92 1.76
N ASN A 56 -9.04 -2.77 1.66
CA ASN A 56 -9.31 -2.16 0.34
C ASN A 56 -8.43 -0.95 -0.02
N GLY A 57 -7.69 -0.39 0.95
CA GLY A 57 -6.90 0.83 0.74
C GLY A 57 -5.47 0.50 0.35
N PRO A 58 -4.96 0.95 -0.81
CA PRO A 58 -3.53 0.92 -1.09
C PRO A 58 -2.74 1.68 -0.01
N PHE A 59 -1.46 1.42 0.11
CA PHE A 59 -0.57 2.20 0.98
C PHE A 59 0.76 2.51 0.30
N ILE A 60 1.42 3.56 0.79
CA ILE A 60 2.73 4.02 0.36
C ILE A 60 3.76 3.65 1.42
N ILE A 61 4.96 3.29 0.97
CA ILE A 61 6.17 3.33 1.79
C ILE A 61 7.09 4.41 1.25
N ASP A 62 7.35 5.41 2.09
CA ASP A 62 8.20 6.54 1.74
C ASP A 62 9.65 6.09 1.49
N LYS A 63 10.26 6.56 0.40
CA LYS A 63 11.64 6.17 0.09
C LYS A 63 12.64 6.71 1.11
N ASP A 64 12.40 7.85 1.74
CA ASP A 64 13.39 8.54 2.56
C ASP A 64 13.32 8.09 4.02
N SER A 65 12.11 8.10 4.60
CA SER A 65 11.85 7.73 5.99
C SER A 65 11.47 6.25 6.17
N GLY A 66 10.98 5.60 5.12
CA GLY A 66 10.38 4.28 5.21
C GLY A 66 9.02 4.25 5.91
N GLU A 67 8.43 5.39 6.26
CA GLU A 67 7.11 5.46 6.90
C GLU A 67 6.00 4.93 5.98
N ILE A 68 4.96 4.37 6.60
CA ILE A 68 3.79 3.84 5.91
C ILE A 68 2.70 4.90 5.90
N PHE A 69 2.11 5.14 4.73
CA PHE A 69 0.96 6.03 4.57
C PHE A 69 -0.19 5.28 3.91
N GLU A 70 -1.26 5.07 4.66
CA GLU A 70 -2.50 4.48 4.13
C GLU A 70 -3.19 5.46 3.19
N LEU A 71 -3.74 4.94 2.09
CA LEU A 71 -4.51 5.69 1.11
C LEU A 71 -5.99 5.33 1.23
N GLY A 72 -6.83 6.29 0.86
CA GLY A 72 -8.27 6.05 0.74
C GLY A 72 -8.61 5.28 -0.54
N THR A 73 -9.90 5.00 -0.69
CA THR A 73 -10.47 4.33 -1.87
C THR A 73 -11.41 5.24 -2.67
N ALA A 74 -11.48 6.52 -2.32
CA ALA A 74 -12.39 7.49 -2.93
C ALA A 74 -11.93 7.96 -4.33
N TRP A 75 -10.64 7.84 -4.64
CA TRP A 75 -10.05 8.28 -5.91
C TRP A 75 -9.17 7.18 -6.53
N PRO A 76 -8.84 7.28 -7.83
CA PRO A 76 -7.82 6.42 -8.44
C PRO A 76 -6.46 6.57 -7.77
N LEU A 77 -5.68 5.48 -7.75
CA LEU A 77 -4.36 5.42 -7.12
C LEU A 77 -3.43 6.55 -7.60
N GLU A 78 -3.43 6.83 -8.91
CA GLU A 78 -2.58 7.86 -9.51
C GLU A 78 -2.82 9.25 -8.92
N LYS A 79 -4.05 9.54 -8.49
CA LYS A 79 -4.36 10.80 -7.80
C LYS A 79 -3.68 10.83 -6.42
N TYR A 80 -3.79 9.77 -5.64
CA TYR A 80 -3.16 9.69 -4.32
C TYR A 80 -1.64 9.80 -4.39
N LEU A 81 -1.01 9.14 -5.38
CA LEU A 81 0.44 9.23 -5.57
C LEU A 81 0.87 10.66 -5.88
N LYS A 82 0.16 11.35 -6.78
CA LYS A 82 0.43 12.76 -7.11
C LYS A 82 0.23 13.68 -5.91
N ASP A 83 -0.88 13.53 -5.19
CA ASP A 83 -1.17 14.33 -4.00
C ASP A 83 -0.07 14.13 -2.92
N TYR A 84 0.43 12.90 -2.76
CA TYR A 84 1.55 12.61 -1.86
C TYR A 84 2.84 13.31 -2.31
N GLU A 85 3.21 13.21 -3.59
CA GLU A 85 4.39 13.90 -4.15
C GLU A 85 4.31 15.42 -3.96
N GLU A 86 3.13 16.03 -4.16
CA GLU A 86 2.91 17.45 -3.97
C GLU A 86 2.97 17.87 -2.49
N SER A 87 2.45 17.03 -1.59
CA SER A 87 2.52 17.26 -0.14
C SER A 87 3.97 17.25 0.40
N LYS A 88 4.84 16.43 -0.21
CA LYS A 88 6.28 16.39 0.12
C LYS A 88 6.99 17.65 -0.34
N LYS A 89 6.74 18.11 -1.57
CA LYS A 89 7.34 19.34 -2.14
C LYS A 89 7.00 20.61 -1.35
N THR A 90 5.81 20.65 -0.73
CA THR A 90 5.37 21.79 0.08
C THR A 90 5.93 21.78 1.50
N ARG A 91 6.53 20.66 1.94
CA ARG A 91 7.13 20.49 3.28
C ARG A 91 8.67 20.58 3.29
N SER A 92 9.30 20.58 2.12
CA SER A 92 10.74 20.74 1.89
C SER A 92 11.12 22.19 1.61
#